data_AF-A0A6V7LSH2-F1
#
_entry.id   AF-A0A6V7LSH2-F1
#
_cell.length_a   1.000
_cell.length_b   1.000
_cell.length_c   1.000
_cell.angle_alpha   90.00
_cell.angle_beta   90.00
_cell.angle_gamma   90.00
#
_symmetry.space_group_name_H-M   'P 1'
#
loop_
_entity.id
_entity.type
_entity.pdbx_description
1 polymer ?
#
loop_
_entity_poly.entity_id
_entity_poly.type
_entity_poly.pdbx_seq_one_letter_code
_entity_poly.pdbx_strand_id
1 'polypeptide(L)' 'ATKKALFPGDSEIDQLFRIFRTLGTPDEMIWPGVSQLPDYKSMFPQWDAKKLDEVLPNFDKDAKDLFS' A
#
# COMPACT_ATOMS: atom_id res chain seq x y z
N ALA A 1 12.87 -10.01 -9.01
CA ALA A 1 12.49 -8.59 -9.10
C ALA A 1 11.64 -8.35 -10.35
N THR A 2 10.55 -7.57 -10.26
CA THR A 2 9.55 -7.34 -11.34
C THR A 2 10.02 -6.41 -12.47
N LYS A 3 11.26 -5.88 -12.41
CA LYS A 3 11.85 -4.90 -13.35
C LYS A 3 11.00 -3.62 -13.54
N LYS A 4 10.02 -3.38 -12.67
CA LYS A 4 9.13 -2.22 -12.64
C LYS A 4 9.06 -1.71 -11.21
N ALA A 5 8.91 -0.40 -11.04
CA ALA A 5 8.67 0.18 -9.72
C ALA A 5 7.34 -0.35 -9.16
N LEU A 6 7.32 -0.66 -7.86
CA LEU A 6 6.15 -1.20 -7.17
C LEU A 6 5.02 -0.15 -7.09
N PHE A 7 5.40 1.11 -6.88
CA PHE A 7 4.51 2.25 -6.78
C PHE A 7 5.03 3.38 -7.68
N PRO A 8 4.74 3.37 -8.99
CA PRO A 8 5.22 4.40 -9.92
C PRO A 8 4.30 5.63 -9.90
N GLY A 9 4.35 6.43 -8.84
CA GLY A 9 3.58 7.68 -8.73
C GLY A 9 4.20 8.86 -9.45
N ASP A 10 3.37 9.76 -9.97
CA ASP A 10 3.78 10.99 -10.67
C ASP A 10 3.57 12.28 -9.86
N SER A 11 2.91 12.17 -8.70
CA SER A 11 2.68 13.22 -7.71
C SER A 11 2.55 12.61 -6.31
N GLU A 12 2.57 13.42 -5.26
CA GLU A 12 2.44 12.93 -3.88
C GLU A 12 1.12 12.17 -3.65
N ILE A 13 0.01 12.70 -4.15
CA ILE A 13 -1.30 12.06 -3.99
C ILE A 13 -1.44 10.79 -4.83
N ASP A 14 -0.89 10.77 -6.05
CA ASP A 14 -0.88 9.57 -6.88
C ASP A 14 -0.01 8.47 -6.26
N GLN A 15 1.15 8.84 -5.72
CA GLN A 15 2.03 7.93 -4.99
C GLN A 15 1.30 7.32 -3.78
N LEU A 16 0.63 8.15 -2.99
CA LEU A 16 -0.14 7.72 -1.82
C LEU A 16 -1.26 6.74 -2.21
N PHE A 17 -2.03 7.08 -3.24
CA PHE A 17 -3.12 6.23 -3.73
C PHE A 17 -2.64 4.91 -4.32
N ARG A 18 -1.45 4.86 -4.94
CA ARG A 18 -0.87 3.60 -5.42
C ARG A 18 -0.48 2.68 -4.27
N ILE A 19 0.07 3.25 -3.20
CA ILE A 19 0.37 2.50 -1.97
C ILE A 19 -0.93 1.95 -1.40
N PHE A 20 -1.96 2.79 -1.21
CA PHE A 20 -3.23 2.37 -0.61
C PHE A 20 -3.98 1.34 -1.46
N ARG A 21 -3.94 1.45 -2.78
CA ARG A 21 -4.54 0.45 -3.70
C ARG A 21 -3.87 -0.93 -3.64
N THR A 22 -2.66 -1.00 -3.09
CA THR A 22 -1.88 -2.24 -3.00
C THR A 22 -1.91 -2.80 -1.60
N LEU A 23 -1.67 -1.97 -0.59
CA LEU A 23 -1.55 -2.36 0.82
C LEU A 23 -2.83 -2.13 1.64
N GLY A 24 -3.86 -1.55 1.02
CA GLY A 24 -5.06 -1.11 1.72
C GLY A 24 -4.95 0.33 2.18
N THR A 25 -6.09 0.98 2.36
CA THR A 25 -6.15 2.31 2.98
C THR A 25 -5.97 2.15 4.48
N PRO A 26 -5.01 2.86 5.10
CA PRO A 26 -4.77 2.69 6.52
C PRO A 26 -5.93 3.24 7.34
N ASP A 27 -6.27 2.51 8.39
CA ASP A 27 -7.26 2.88 9.39
C ASP A 27 -6.62 2.89 10.79
N GLU A 28 -7.40 3.28 11.80
CA GLU A 28 -6.96 3.33 13.20
C GLU A 28 -6.68 1.94 13.80
N MET A 29 -7.12 0.86 13.15
CA MET A 29 -6.85 -0.50 13.61
C MET A 29 -5.43 -0.92 13.23
N ILE A 30 -5.03 -0.68 11.97
CA ILE A 30 -3.71 -1.07 11.47
C ILE A 30 -2.63 0.00 11.72
N TRP A 31 -3.03 1.28 11.76
CA TRP A 31 -2.15 2.40 12.06
C TRP A 31 -2.84 3.38 13.02
N PRO A 32 -2.70 3.15 14.35
CA PRO A 32 -3.24 4.05 15.35
C PRO A 32 -2.68 5.48 15.21
N GLY A 33 -3.58 6.46 15.15
CA GLY A 33 -3.29 7.88 14.96
C GLY A 33 -3.20 8.34 13.50
N VAL A 34 -3.40 7.47 12.51
CA VAL A 34 -3.32 7.84 11.09
C VAL A 34 -4.32 8.95 10.72
N SER A 35 -5.51 8.94 11.33
CA SER A 35 -6.55 9.96 11.10
C SER A 35 -6.18 11.35 11.61
N GLN A 36 -5.17 11.44 12.49
CA GLN A 36 -4.70 12.68 13.10
C GLN A 36 -3.55 13.32 12.33
N LEU A 37 -3.03 12.64 11.29
CA LEU A 37 -1.95 13.18 10.47
C LEU A 37 -2.44 14.40 9.66
N PRO A 38 -1.65 15.48 9.53
CA PRO A 38 -2.08 16.73 8.89
C PRO A 38 -2.67 16.56 7.47
N ASP A 39 -2.07 15.66 6.70
CA ASP A 39 -2.43 15.42 5.31
C ASP A 39 -3.37 14.24 5.11
N TYR A 40 -3.71 13.51 6.19
CA TYR A 40 -4.71 12.47 6.10
C TYR A 40 -6.10 13.10 5.94
N LYS A 41 -6.84 12.67 4.92
CA LYS A 41 -8.20 13.12 4.67
C LYS A 41 -9.14 11.94 4.83
N SER A 42 -10.16 12.10 5.65
CA SER A 42 -11.23 11.09 5.82
C SER A 42 -11.99 10.79 4.53
N MET A 43 -11.89 11.66 3.53
CA MET A 43 -12.46 11.47 2.19
C MET A 43 -11.58 10.64 1.25
N PHE A 44 -10.40 10.18 1.68
CA PHE A 44 -9.60 9.27 0.86
C PHE A 44 -10.39 8.00 0.53
N PRO A 45 -10.33 7.51 -0.72
CA PRO A 45 -11.02 6.28 -1.08
C PRO A 45 -10.51 5.13 -0.22
N GLN A 46 -11.43 4.26 0.19
CA GLN A 46 -11.11 3.08 0.97
C GLN A 46 -10.84 1.91 0.01
N TRP A 47 -9.63 1.37 0.07
CA TRP A 47 -9.20 0.20 -0.69
C TRP A 47 -8.83 -0.94 0.26
N ASP A 48 -9.20 -2.16 -0.13
CA ASP A 48 -8.75 -3.37 0.53
C ASP A 48 -7.30 -3.70 0.16
N ALA A 49 -6.56 -4.30 1.10
CA ALA A 49 -5.22 -4.80 0.85
C ALA A 49 -5.25 -5.96 -0.15
N LYS A 50 -4.34 -5.89 -1.14
CA LYS A 50 -4.15 -6.99 -2.09
C LYS A 50 -3.28 -8.07 -1.47
N LYS A 51 -3.48 -9.31 -1.91
CA LYS A 51 -2.60 -10.41 -1.53
C LYS A 51 -1.22 -10.21 -2.14
N LEU A 52 -0.19 -10.48 -1.35
CA LEU A 52 1.20 -10.33 -1.81
C LEU A 52 1.51 -11.19 -3.05
N ASP A 53 0.84 -12.33 -3.20
CA ASP A 53 0.94 -13.19 -4.39
C ASP A 53 0.47 -12.49 -5.68
N GLU A 54 -0.51 -11.60 -5.58
CA GLU A 54 -1.01 -10.84 -6.75
C GLU A 54 -0.04 -9.72 -7.12
N VAL A 55 0.64 -9.14 -6.13
CA VAL A 55 1.55 -8.01 -6.31
C VAL A 55 2.94 -8.46 -6.72
N LEU A 56 3.43 -9.54 -6.12
CA LEU A 56 4.79 -10.09 -6.29
C LEU A 56 4.73 -11.59 -6.63
N PRO A 57 4.15 -11.96 -7.79
CA PRO A 57 3.92 -13.36 -8.16
C PRO A 57 5.21 -14.19 -8.27
N ASN A 58 6.31 -13.53 -8.62
CA ASN A 58 7.60 -14.17 -8.88
C ASN A 58 8.52 -14.23 -7.65
N PHE A 59 8.03 -13.87 -6.46
CA PHE A 59 8.80 -13.97 -5.22
C PHE A 59 8.68 -15.40 -4.68
N ASP A 60 9.79 -15.93 -4.17
CA ASP A 60 9.77 -17.18 -3.43
C ASP A 60 9.12 -16.97 -2.05
N LYS A 61 8.96 -18.07 -1.30
CA LYS A 61 8.25 -18.05 -0.03
C LYS A 61 8.95 -17.17 1.01
N ASP A 62 10.27 -17.27 1.09
CA ASP A 62 11.06 -16.53 2.09
C ASP A 62 11.06 -15.04 1.76
N ALA A 63 11.15 -14.69 0.48
CA ALA A 63 10.97 -13.33 0.02
C ALA A 63 9.56 -12.82 0.32
N LYS A 64 8.51 -13.63 0.19
CA LYS A 64 7.15 -13.19 0.54
C LYS A 64 6.97 -12.97 2.05
N ASP A 65 7.50 -13.87 2.87
CA ASP A 65 7.46 -13.77 4.34
C ASP A 65 8.12 -12.48 4.84
N LEU A 66 9.25 -12.07 4.25
CA LEU A 66 9.91 -10.82 4.59
C LEU A 66 9.04 -9.57 4.37
N PHE A 67 8.09 -9.62 3.44
CA PHE A 67 7.19 -8.52 3.09
C PHE A 67 5.79 -8.65 3.72
N SER A 68 5.51 -9.71 4.47
CA SER A 68 4.19 -9.97 5.08
C SER A 68 4.04 -9.41 6.48
#